data_AF-A0A1H6XA74-F1
#
_entry.id   AF-A0A1H6XA74-F1
#
_cell.length_a   1.000
_cell.length_b   1.000
_cell.length_c   1.000
_cell.angle_alpha   90.00
_cell.angle_beta   90.00
_cell.angle_gamma   90.00
#
_symmetry.space_group_name_H-M   'P 1'
#
loop_
_entity.id
_entity.type
_entity.pdbx_description
1 polymer ?
#
loop_
_entity_poly.entity_id
_entity_poly.type
_entity_poly.pdbx_seq_one_letter_code
_entity_poly.pdbx_strand_id
1 'polypeptide(L)'
;MKTLSTNQIQHIEEFLISQYHIKYQDTRDEVLDHIACEIEELMNEGKEYDNAFKITFNKWNKDLSPHPWIRYKNVPSFLGRQWIKRDIISIILCMLIGLSIPYLLKEFIEHNNLANILGSSICLVSILLGGFICIKYFKVKGYRISQLKKEVLACGAISLFYYVMFIGGFTYKLLPLILIMCLYQIYYIIEIQKVRPLSKL
;
A
#
# COMPACT_ATOMS: atom_id res chain seq x y z
N MET A 1 -41.24 1.21 3.81
CA MET A 1 -39.84 1.21 3.38
C MET A 1 -39.55 -0.16 2.79
N LYS A 2 -39.23 -0.23 1.50
CA LYS A 2 -38.76 -1.46 0.86
C LYS A 2 -37.33 -1.71 1.33
N THR A 3 -37.06 -2.94 1.74
CA THR A 3 -35.74 -3.40 2.16
C THR A 3 -35.31 -4.57 1.29
N LEU A 4 -34.01 -4.79 1.20
CA LEU A 4 -33.46 -5.91 0.45
C LEU A 4 -33.76 -7.23 1.16
N SER A 5 -34.10 -8.25 0.37
CA SER A 5 -34.15 -9.64 0.85
C SER A 5 -32.74 -10.19 1.04
N THR A 6 -32.60 -11.23 1.87
CA THR A 6 -31.33 -11.93 2.09
C THR A 6 -30.69 -12.41 0.78
N ASN A 7 -31.50 -12.91 -0.16
CA ASN A 7 -31.02 -13.35 -1.47
C ASN A 7 -30.44 -12.20 -2.30
N GLN A 8 -31.04 -11.00 -2.21
CA GLN A 8 -30.56 -9.83 -2.93
C GLN A 8 -29.26 -9.28 -2.32
N ILE A 9 -29.13 -9.32 -0.99
CA ILE A 9 -27.88 -8.96 -0.30
C ILE A 9 -26.77 -9.94 -0.70
N GLN A 10 -27.05 -11.24 -0.68
CA GLN A 10 -26.11 -12.26 -1.11
C GLN A 10 -25.68 -12.06 -2.57
N HIS A 11 -26.62 -11.74 -3.47
CA HIS A 11 -26.31 -11.45 -4.86
C HIS A 11 -25.37 -10.24 -5.02
N ILE A 12 -25.56 -9.18 -4.23
CA ILE A 12 -24.66 -8.00 -4.23
C ILE A 12 -23.26 -8.41 -3.75
N GLU A 13 -23.15 -9.18 -2.66
CA GLU A 13 -21.86 -9.64 -2.14
C GLU A 13 -21.13 -10.53 -3.15
N GLU A 14 -21.82 -11.50 -3.76
CA GLU A 14 -21.27 -12.38 -4.79
C GLU A 14 -20.78 -11.58 -6.02
N PHE A 15 -21.48 -10.51 -6.39
CA PHE A 15 -21.06 -9.61 -7.46
C PHE A 15 -19.78 -8.84 -7.11
N LEU A 16 -19.67 -8.32 -5.88
CA LEU A 16 -18.46 -7.66 -5.37
C LEU A 16 -17.25 -8.61 -5.36
N ILE A 17 -17.45 -9.88 -5.04
CA ILE A 17 -16.40 -10.90 -5.05
C ILE A 17 -16.01 -11.28 -6.47
N SER A 18 -16.98 -11.65 -7.31
CA SER A 18 -16.72 -12.25 -8.63
C SER A 18 -16.27 -11.24 -9.68
N GLN A 19 -16.84 -10.03 -9.69
CA GLN A 19 -16.53 -9.02 -10.71
C GLN A 19 -15.39 -8.11 -10.25
N TYR A 20 -15.47 -7.60 -9.02
CA TYR A 20 -14.52 -6.61 -8.51
C TYR A 20 -13.39 -7.21 -7.67
N HIS A 21 -13.43 -8.51 -7.38
CA HIS A 21 -12.36 -9.22 -6.66
C HIS A 21 -12.03 -8.59 -5.29
N ILE A 22 -13.05 -8.11 -4.58
CA ILE A 22 -12.86 -7.50 -3.26
C ILE A 22 -12.51 -8.59 -2.23
N LYS A 23 -11.24 -8.64 -1.85
CA LYS A 23 -10.61 -9.77 -1.15
C LYS A 23 -10.92 -9.80 0.35
N TYR A 24 -10.92 -8.65 1.01
CA TYR A 24 -11.00 -8.58 2.48
C TYR A 24 -12.44 -8.33 2.93
N GLN A 25 -12.91 -9.11 3.91
CA GLN A 25 -14.29 -9.07 4.40
C GLN A 25 -14.66 -7.67 4.92
N ASP A 26 -13.85 -7.07 5.78
CA ASP A 26 -14.15 -5.74 6.35
C ASP A 26 -14.42 -4.68 5.26
N THR A 27 -13.66 -4.73 4.15
CA THR A 27 -13.88 -3.84 3.01
C THR A 27 -15.13 -4.20 2.22
N ARG A 28 -15.47 -5.50 2.11
CA ARG A 28 -16.71 -5.93 1.48
C ARG A 28 -17.91 -5.48 2.30
N ASP A 29 -17.88 -5.65 3.61
CA ASP A 29 -18.99 -5.31 4.51
C ASP A 29 -19.32 -3.81 4.41
N GLU A 30 -18.31 -2.94 4.47
CA GLU A 30 -18.47 -1.48 4.32
C GLU A 30 -19.06 -1.11 2.95
N VAL A 31 -18.53 -1.68 1.87
CA VAL A 31 -19.01 -1.40 0.52
C VAL A 31 -20.43 -1.96 0.29
N LEU A 32 -20.69 -3.16 0.82
CA LEU A 32 -21.98 -3.83 0.74
C LEU A 32 -23.06 -2.99 1.44
N ASP A 33 -22.78 -2.48 2.64
CA ASP A 33 -23.70 -1.63 3.39
C ASP A 33 -24.09 -0.37 2.61
N HIS A 34 -23.10 0.35 2.07
CA HIS A 34 -23.34 1.53 1.24
C HIS A 34 -24.13 1.22 -0.03
N ILE A 35 -23.78 0.16 -0.75
CA ILE A 35 -24.48 -0.25 -1.97
C ILE A 35 -25.90 -0.72 -1.66
N ALA A 36 -26.10 -1.45 -0.56
CA ALA A 36 -27.40 -1.91 -0.11
C ALA A 36 -28.32 -0.71 0.19
N CYS A 37 -27.84 0.26 0.96
CA CYS A 37 -28.58 1.49 1.27
C CYS A 37 -28.97 2.24 -0.01
N GLU A 38 -28.05 2.45 -0.95
CA GLU A 38 -28.34 3.15 -2.21
C GLU A 38 -29.38 2.39 -3.07
N ILE A 39 -29.34 1.06 -3.10
CA ILE A 39 -30.34 0.25 -3.82
C ILE A 39 -31.71 0.36 -3.13
N GLU A 40 -31.77 0.32 -1.80
CA GLU A 40 -33.01 0.47 -1.05
C GLU A 40 -33.64 1.85 -1.25
N GLU A 41 -32.84 2.92 -1.26
CA GLU A 41 -33.29 4.27 -1.59
C GLU A 41 -33.94 4.29 -2.99
N LEU A 42 -33.27 3.76 -4.00
CA LEU A 42 -33.80 3.66 -5.35
C LEU A 42 -35.08 2.81 -5.45
N MET A 43 -35.19 1.74 -4.67
CA MET A 43 -36.39 0.91 -4.60
C MET A 43 -37.57 1.65 -3.95
N ASN A 44 -37.28 2.46 -2.93
CA ASN A 44 -38.24 3.34 -2.27
C ASN A 44 -38.72 4.47 -3.19
N GLU A 45 -37.89 4.94 -4.13
CA GLU A 45 -38.27 5.84 -5.23
C GLU A 45 -39.12 5.16 -6.32
N GLY A 46 -39.42 3.87 -6.18
CA GLY A 46 -40.29 3.12 -7.08
C GLY A 46 -39.56 2.30 -8.14
N LYS A 47 -38.22 2.27 -8.16
CA LYS A 47 -37.48 1.40 -9.08
C LYS A 47 -37.58 -0.06 -8.66
N GLU A 48 -37.58 -0.95 -9.65
CA GLU A 48 -37.41 -2.38 -9.40
C GLU A 48 -35.95 -2.68 -9.05
N TYR A 49 -35.73 -3.76 -8.29
CA TYR A 49 -34.41 -4.16 -7.80
C TYR A 49 -33.37 -4.25 -8.92
N ASP A 50 -33.67 -4.93 -10.03
CA ASP A 50 -32.70 -5.13 -11.12
C ASP A 50 -32.25 -3.81 -11.75
N ASN A 51 -33.16 -2.84 -11.83
CA ASN A 51 -32.86 -1.50 -12.34
C ASN A 51 -32.04 -0.71 -11.31
N ALA A 52 -32.43 -0.74 -10.04
CA ALA A 52 -31.68 -0.12 -8.95
C ALA A 52 -30.24 -0.67 -8.87
N PHE A 53 -30.10 -2.00 -8.91
CA PHE A 53 -28.81 -2.71 -8.93
C PHE A 53 -27.91 -2.23 -10.07
N LYS A 54 -28.41 -2.22 -11.31
CA LYS A 54 -27.63 -1.77 -12.48
C LYS A 54 -27.21 -0.31 -12.36
N ILE A 55 -28.11 0.57 -11.92
CA ILE A 55 -27.82 1.99 -11.74
C ILE A 55 -26.73 2.18 -10.69
N THR A 56 -26.86 1.54 -9.53
CA THR A 56 -25.88 1.63 -8.44
C THR A 56 -24.53 1.09 -8.89
N PHE A 57 -24.45 -0.10 -9.48
CA PHE A 57 -23.16 -0.66 -9.92
C PHE A 57 -22.51 0.11 -11.07
N ASN A 58 -23.29 0.72 -11.98
CA ASN A 58 -22.73 1.60 -13.00
C ASN A 58 -22.08 2.85 -12.38
N LYS A 59 -22.69 3.42 -11.34
CA LYS A 59 -22.12 4.54 -10.58
C LYS A 59 -20.84 4.12 -9.86
N TRP A 60 -20.86 2.97 -9.19
CA TRP A 60 -19.75 2.47 -8.37
C TRP A 60 -18.59 1.86 -9.17
N ASN A 61 -18.81 1.51 -10.44
CA ASN A 61 -17.85 0.77 -11.26
C ASN A 61 -16.44 1.39 -11.25
N LYS A 62 -16.32 2.71 -11.41
CA LYS A 62 -15.04 3.42 -11.43
C LYS A 62 -14.27 3.30 -10.11
N ASP A 63 -15.00 3.23 -9.00
CA ASP A 63 -14.43 3.27 -7.66
C ASP A 63 -14.11 1.87 -7.13
N LEU A 64 -14.94 0.87 -7.48
CA LEU A 64 -14.68 -0.54 -7.18
C LEU A 64 -13.62 -1.17 -8.09
N SER A 65 -13.50 -0.68 -9.33
CA SER A 65 -12.46 -1.14 -10.26
C SER A 65 -11.05 -0.90 -9.72
N PRO A 66 -10.08 -1.77 -10.03
CA PRO A 66 -8.73 -1.62 -9.55
C PRO A 66 -8.10 -0.29 -9.98
N HIS A 67 -7.29 0.29 -9.10
CA HIS A 67 -6.69 1.58 -9.36
C HIS A 67 -5.68 1.53 -10.53
N PRO A 68 -5.70 2.50 -11.47
CA PRO A 68 -4.89 2.44 -12.70
C PRO A 68 -3.39 2.52 -12.45
N TRP A 69 -2.96 3.15 -11.34
CA TRP A 69 -1.54 3.23 -11.01
C TRP A 69 -0.98 1.87 -10.61
N ILE A 70 0.13 1.45 -11.24
CA ILE A 70 0.75 0.12 -11.08
C ILE A 70 0.95 -0.30 -9.63
N ARG A 71 1.25 0.66 -8.76
CA ARG A 71 1.45 0.45 -7.32
C ARG A 71 0.20 -0.07 -6.59
N TYR A 72 -0.98 0.32 -7.07
CA TYR A 72 -2.29 0.00 -6.50
C TYR A 72 -3.13 -0.92 -7.42
N LYS A 73 -2.51 -1.60 -8.39
CA LYS A 73 -3.21 -2.41 -9.42
C LYS A 73 -4.17 -3.48 -8.86
N ASN A 74 -3.95 -3.94 -7.63
CA ASN A 74 -4.80 -4.93 -6.96
C ASN A 74 -5.62 -4.34 -5.80
N VAL A 75 -5.81 -3.03 -5.79
CA VAL A 75 -6.54 -2.29 -4.75
C VAL A 75 -7.69 -1.55 -5.42
N PRO A 76 -8.92 -1.61 -4.87
CA PRO A 76 -10.03 -0.80 -5.34
C PRO A 76 -9.66 0.68 -5.43
N SER A 77 -10.12 1.36 -6.48
CA SER A 77 -9.77 2.75 -6.77
C SER A 77 -10.11 3.71 -5.63
N PHE A 78 -11.25 3.51 -4.95
CA PHE A 78 -11.65 4.36 -3.84
C PHE A 78 -10.62 4.36 -2.69
N LEU A 79 -10.07 3.19 -2.34
CA LEU A 79 -9.00 3.07 -1.34
C LEU A 79 -7.69 3.67 -1.85
N GLY A 80 -7.30 3.35 -3.08
CA GLY A 80 -6.04 3.83 -3.66
C GLY A 80 -5.96 5.36 -3.73
N ARG A 81 -7.05 6.04 -4.08
CA ARG A 81 -7.11 7.52 -4.15
C ARG A 81 -6.94 8.19 -2.80
N GLN A 82 -7.33 7.56 -1.70
CA GLN A 82 -7.12 8.11 -0.37
C GLN A 82 -5.63 8.10 0.02
N TRP A 83 -4.87 7.13 -0.47
CA TRP A 83 -3.47 6.93 -0.07
C TRP A 83 -2.47 7.68 -0.98
N ILE A 84 -2.82 7.88 -2.25
CA ILE A 84 -1.91 8.41 -3.29
C ILE A 84 -1.25 9.74 -2.90
N LYS A 85 -2.02 10.70 -2.37
CA LYS A 85 -1.50 12.03 -2.04
C LYS A 85 -0.43 11.95 -0.95
N ARG A 86 -0.74 11.21 0.13
CA ARG A 86 0.18 11.00 1.26
C ARG A 86 1.43 10.24 0.83
N ASP A 87 1.26 9.23 0.00
CA ASP A 87 2.35 8.40 -0.49
C ASP A 87 3.30 9.17 -1.40
N ILE A 88 2.77 10.01 -2.32
CA ILE A 88 3.58 10.85 -3.22
C ILE A 88 4.42 11.85 -2.43
N ILE A 89 3.83 12.55 -1.46
CA ILE A 89 4.56 13.52 -0.62
C ILE A 89 5.71 12.82 0.10
N SER A 90 5.44 11.66 0.68
CA SER A 90 6.46 10.88 1.40
C SER A 90 7.54 10.37 0.45
N ILE A 91 7.15 9.96 -0.76
CA ILE A 91 8.05 9.54 -1.84
C ILE A 91 9.04 10.66 -2.19
N ILE A 92 8.54 11.88 -2.40
CA ILE A 92 9.33 13.06 -2.72
C ILE A 92 10.28 13.40 -1.58
N LEU A 93 9.79 13.40 -0.33
CA LEU A 93 10.61 13.71 0.84
C LEU A 93 11.78 12.73 1.00
N CYS A 94 11.57 11.41 0.89
CA CYS A 94 12.69 10.47 0.99
C CYS A 94 13.66 10.59 -0.19
N MET A 95 13.19 10.92 -1.41
CA MET A 95 14.09 11.20 -2.53
C MET A 95 14.96 12.42 -2.27
N LEU A 96 14.37 13.53 -1.80
CA LEU A 96 15.10 14.74 -1.47
C LEU A 96 16.16 14.47 -0.39
N ILE A 97 15.77 13.82 0.72
CA ILE A 97 16.68 13.52 1.82
C ILE A 97 17.77 12.53 1.37
N GLY A 98 17.37 11.43 0.72
CA GLY A 98 18.27 10.36 0.33
C GLY A 98 19.27 10.78 -0.75
N LEU A 99 18.88 11.68 -1.67
CA LEU A 99 19.81 12.30 -2.60
C LEU A 99 20.70 13.33 -1.90
N SER A 100 20.15 14.23 -1.09
CA SER A 100 20.92 15.37 -0.57
C SER A 100 22.00 14.94 0.43
N ILE A 101 21.71 14.03 1.36
CA ILE A 101 22.63 13.70 2.47
C ILE A 101 24.00 13.20 1.98
N PRO A 102 24.10 12.19 1.09
CA PRO A 102 25.41 11.69 0.66
C PRO A 102 26.24 12.72 -0.13
N TYR A 103 25.58 13.62 -0.87
CA TYR A 103 26.28 14.68 -1.61
C TYR A 103 26.71 15.85 -0.71
N LEU A 104 25.88 16.24 0.27
CA LEU A 104 26.25 17.25 1.26
C LEU A 104 27.43 16.79 2.13
N LEU A 105 27.50 15.49 2.44
CA LEU A 105 28.58 14.91 3.25
C LEU A 105 29.71 14.31 2.41
N LYS A 106 29.78 14.62 1.11
CA LYS A 106 30.74 14.01 0.17
C LYS A 106 32.19 14.09 0.68
N GLU A 107 32.66 15.30 1.00
CA GLU A 107 34.06 15.52 1.41
C GLU A 107 34.40 14.72 2.67
N PHE A 108 33.48 14.70 3.64
CA PHE A 108 33.64 13.93 4.87
C PHE A 108 33.69 12.42 4.61
N ILE A 109 32.83 11.91 3.72
CA ILE A 109 32.76 10.48 3.37
C ILE A 109 34.02 10.03 2.63
N GLU A 110 34.49 10.84 1.67
CA GLU A 110 35.71 10.53 0.88
C GLU A 110 36.96 10.61 1.75
N HIS A 111 37.13 11.68 2.53
CA HIS A 111 38.32 11.87 3.37
C HIS A 111 38.50 10.72 4.38
N ASN A 112 37.41 10.25 4.98
CA ASN A 112 37.42 9.19 5.98
C ASN A 112 37.19 7.79 5.41
N ASN A 113 37.07 7.63 4.08
CA ASN A 113 36.76 6.36 3.41
C ASN A 113 35.51 5.63 3.98
N LEU A 114 34.50 6.39 4.38
CA LEU A 114 33.33 5.86 5.11
C LEU A 114 32.28 5.19 4.20
N ALA A 115 32.42 5.31 2.88
CA ALA A 115 31.39 4.85 1.94
C ALA A 115 31.05 3.37 2.10
N ASN A 116 32.06 2.51 2.31
CA ASN A 116 31.88 1.08 2.54
C ASN A 116 31.11 0.77 3.82
N ILE A 117 31.45 1.44 4.93
CA ILE A 117 30.80 1.21 6.23
C ILE A 117 29.36 1.70 6.18
N LEU A 118 29.13 2.90 5.63
CA LEU A 118 27.79 3.47 5.49
C LEU A 118 26.93 2.64 4.55
N GLY A 119 27.46 2.27 3.38
CA GLY A 119 26.70 1.49 2.40
C GLY A 119 26.31 0.11 2.93
N SER A 120 27.27 -0.58 3.56
CA SER A 120 27.04 -1.89 4.17
C SER A 120 26.04 -1.83 5.33
N SER A 121 26.16 -0.84 6.21
CA SER A 121 25.26 -0.69 7.35
C SER A 121 23.82 -0.34 6.92
N ILE A 122 23.65 0.58 5.96
CA ILE A 122 22.32 0.91 5.42
C ILE A 122 21.67 -0.31 4.78
N CYS A 123 22.42 -1.07 3.96
CA CYS A 123 21.87 -2.29 3.34
C CYS A 123 21.47 -3.32 4.39
N LEU A 124 22.31 -3.56 5.40
CA LEU A 124 22.02 -4.50 6.47
C LEU A 124 20.77 -4.09 7.26
N VAL A 125 20.65 -2.81 7.63
CA VAL A 125 19.44 -2.27 8.28
C VAL A 125 18.22 -2.52 7.40
N SER A 126 18.28 -2.24 6.09
CA SER A 126 17.15 -2.47 5.19
C SER A 126 16.72 -3.93 5.09
N ILE A 127 17.67 -4.86 5.09
CA ILE A 127 17.39 -6.30 5.06
C ILE A 127 16.71 -6.72 6.37
N LEU A 128 17.24 -6.27 7.51
CA LEU A 128 16.69 -6.56 8.84
C LEU A 128 15.27 -6.00 9.00
N LEU A 129 15.01 -4.79 8.51
CA LEU A 129 13.66 -4.19 8.49
C LEU A 129 12.69 -5.01 7.65
N GLY A 130 13.13 -5.51 6.49
CA GLY A 130 12.36 -6.45 5.66
C GLY A 130 11.97 -7.72 6.40
N GLY A 131 12.95 -8.39 7.02
CA GLY A 131 12.72 -9.58 7.83
C GLY A 131 11.80 -9.34 9.02
N PHE A 132 11.98 -8.23 9.72
CA PHE A 132 11.14 -7.83 10.86
C PHE A 132 9.67 -7.69 10.46
N ILE A 133 9.38 -7.03 9.32
CA ILE A 133 8.00 -6.89 8.83
C ILE A 133 7.37 -8.23 8.49
N CYS A 134 8.12 -9.14 7.86
CA CYS A 134 7.67 -10.50 7.58
C CYS A 134 7.22 -11.22 8.84
N ILE A 135 8.04 -11.20 9.89
CA ILE A 135 7.77 -11.91 11.14
C ILE A 135 6.61 -11.25 11.90
N LYS A 136 6.72 -9.95 12.19
CA LYS A 136 5.79 -9.25 13.08
C LYS A 136 4.38 -9.16 12.49
N TYR A 137 4.26 -9.02 11.18
CA TYR A 137 2.98 -8.78 10.54
C TYR A 137 2.46 -9.98 9.75
N PHE A 138 3.10 -11.15 9.79
CA PHE A 138 2.74 -12.31 8.98
C PHE A 138 1.22 -12.57 8.87
N LYS A 139 0.51 -12.60 9.99
CA LYS A 139 -0.92 -12.93 10.06
C LYS A 139 -1.87 -11.76 9.76
N VAL A 140 -1.38 -10.53 9.71
CA VAL A 140 -2.23 -9.33 9.57
C VAL A 140 -2.68 -9.15 8.11
N LYS A 141 -3.99 -9.08 7.91
CA LYS A 141 -4.64 -8.95 6.59
C LYS A 141 -5.14 -7.52 6.38
N GLY A 142 -5.40 -7.15 5.12
CA GLY A 142 -5.89 -5.83 4.71
C GLY A 142 -5.17 -5.31 3.46
N TYR A 143 -5.87 -4.53 2.62
CA TYR A 143 -5.31 -4.01 1.36
C TYR A 143 -4.04 -3.20 1.61
N ARG A 144 -4.10 -2.22 2.51
CA ARG A 144 -2.99 -1.33 2.81
C ARG A 144 -1.77 -2.08 3.37
N ILE A 145 -2.00 -2.95 4.35
CA ILE A 145 -0.92 -3.70 5.00
C ILE A 145 -0.28 -4.69 4.03
N SER A 146 -1.08 -5.42 3.25
CA SER A 146 -0.56 -6.35 2.25
C SER A 146 0.29 -5.65 1.19
N GLN A 147 -0.14 -4.47 0.75
CA GLN A 147 0.62 -3.66 -0.19
C GLN A 147 1.94 -3.19 0.42
N LEU A 148 1.91 -2.55 1.59
CA LEU A 148 3.12 -2.01 2.24
C LEU A 148 4.14 -3.10 2.58
N LYS A 149 3.70 -4.29 3.00
CA LYS A 149 4.59 -5.44 3.22
C LYS A 149 5.36 -5.81 1.96
N LYS A 150 4.66 -5.90 0.82
CA LYS A 150 5.27 -6.24 -0.48
C LYS A 150 6.35 -5.22 -0.85
N GLU A 151 6.06 -3.94 -0.66
CA GLU A 151 7.00 -2.85 -0.97
C GLU A 151 8.23 -2.86 -0.04
N VAL A 152 8.04 -3.06 1.27
CA VAL A 152 9.14 -3.17 2.23
C VAL A 152 10.05 -4.36 1.88
N LEU A 153 9.47 -5.50 1.49
CA LEU A 153 10.24 -6.67 1.07
C LEU A 153 10.99 -6.44 -0.22
N ALA A 154 10.37 -5.78 -1.20
CA ALA A 154 11.05 -5.42 -2.45
C ALA A 154 12.25 -4.51 -2.18
N CYS A 155 12.11 -3.50 -1.32
CA CYS A 155 13.22 -2.64 -0.91
C CYS A 155 14.33 -3.45 -0.23
N GLY A 156 13.98 -4.40 0.64
CA GLY A 156 14.95 -5.25 1.34
C GLY A 156 15.71 -6.17 0.38
N ALA A 157 15.02 -6.72 -0.62
CA ALA A 157 15.62 -7.53 -1.67
C ALA A 157 16.56 -6.70 -2.57
N ILE A 158 16.17 -5.47 -2.93
CA ILE A 158 17.04 -4.54 -3.67
C ILE A 158 18.29 -4.20 -2.86
N SER A 159 18.16 -3.94 -1.55
CA SER A 159 19.29 -3.69 -0.67
C SER A 159 20.21 -4.90 -0.53
N LEU A 160 19.65 -6.12 -0.48
CA LEU A 160 20.44 -7.35 -0.50
C LEU A 160 21.23 -7.50 -1.81
N PHE A 161 20.58 -7.28 -2.96
CA PHE A 161 21.25 -7.29 -4.26
C PHE A 161 22.40 -6.27 -4.31
N TYR A 162 22.15 -5.04 -3.85
CA TYR A 162 23.18 -4.00 -3.77
C TYR A 162 24.34 -4.39 -2.86
N TYR A 163 24.05 -4.96 -1.70
CA TYR A 163 25.07 -5.41 -0.75
C TYR A 163 26.00 -6.46 -1.36
N VAL A 164 25.44 -7.46 -2.03
CA VAL A 164 26.21 -8.53 -2.68
C VAL A 164 27.05 -7.99 -3.84
N MET A 165 26.47 -7.12 -4.67
CA MET A 165 27.16 -6.57 -5.86
C MET A 165 28.30 -5.61 -5.54
N PHE A 166 28.20 -4.85 -4.44
CA PHE A 166 29.14 -3.78 -4.09
C PHE A 166 29.89 -4.03 -2.79
N ILE A 167 30.01 -5.29 -2.36
CA ILE A 167 30.73 -5.64 -1.14
C ILE A 167 32.17 -5.12 -1.21
N GLY A 168 32.54 -4.25 -0.27
CA GLY A 168 33.86 -3.59 -0.24
C GLY A 168 34.10 -2.53 -1.32
N GLY A 169 33.12 -2.25 -2.21
CA GLY A 169 33.23 -1.34 -3.35
C GLY A 169 32.22 -0.19 -3.36
N PHE A 170 31.60 0.14 -2.22
CA PHE A 170 30.69 1.28 -2.16
C PHE A 170 31.44 2.60 -2.35
N THR A 171 30.83 3.49 -3.12
CA THR A 171 31.25 4.89 -3.26
C THR A 171 30.12 5.80 -2.78
N TYR A 172 30.44 7.06 -2.46
CA TYR A 172 29.42 8.03 -2.06
C TYR A 172 28.30 8.20 -3.11
N LYS A 173 28.59 7.94 -4.39
CA LYS A 173 27.63 7.98 -5.51
C LYS A 173 26.59 6.87 -5.47
N LEU A 174 26.89 5.75 -4.80
CA LEU A 174 25.98 4.60 -4.67
C LEU A 174 25.10 4.70 -3.41
N LEU A 175 25.50 5.49 -2.42
CA LEU A 175 24.76 5.67 -1.16
C LEU A 175 23.34 6.25 -1.34
N PRO A 176 23.06 7.18 -2.27
CA PRO A 176 21.73 7.76 -2.38
C PRO A 176 20.62 6.74 -2.59
N LEU A 177 20.81 5.78 -3.51
CA LEU A 177 19.74 4.82 -3.83
C LEU A 177 19.38 3.95 -2.62
N ILE A 178 20.37 3.36 -1.96
CA ILE A 178 20.15 2.51 -0.79
C ILE A 178 19.59 3.29 0.40
N LEU A 179 19.97 4.57 0.54
CA LEU A 179 19.42 5.44 1.58
C LEU A 179 17.94 5.76 1.29
N ILE A 180 17.58 6.06 0.05
CA ILE A 180 16.18 6.26 -0.36
C ILE A 180 15.35 5.02 -0.04
N MET A 181 15.84 3.83 -0.39
CA MET A 181 15.14 2.56 -0.12
C MET A 181 14.96 2.33 1.39
N CYS A 182 15.99 2.59 2.20
CA CYS A 182 15.90 2.49 3.65
C CYS A 182 14.86 3.46 4.23
N LEU A 183 14.87 4.72 3.80
CA LEU A 183 13.89 5.73 4.22
C LEU A 183 12.46 5.34 3.81
N TYR A 184 12.26 4.76 2.62
CA TYR A 184 10.97 4.21 2.21
C TYR A 184 10.50 3.08 3.11
N GLN A 185 11.38 2.15 3.46
CA GLN A 185 11.03 1.07 4.38
C GLN A 185 10.60 1.63 5.74
N ILE A 186 11.35 2.60 6.29
CA ILE A 186 10.99 3.25 7.57
C ILE A 186 9.60 3.89 7.47
N TYR A 187 9.35 4.66 6.41
CA TYR A 187 8.03 5.27 6.17
C TYR A 187 6.91 4.22 6.10
N TYR A 188 7.09 3.15 5.33
CA TYR A 188 6.10 2.09 5.20
C TYR A 188 5.86 1.35 6.52
N ILE A 189 6.89 1.15 7.34
CA ILE A 189 6.76 0.54 8.67
C ILE A 189 5.93 1.44 9.58
N ILE A 190 6.18 2.74 9.60
CA ILE A 190 5.40 3.72 10.36
C ILE A 190 3.94 3.69 9.91
N GLU A 191 3.69 3.64 8.60
CA GLU A 191 2.34 3.56 8.06
C GLU A 191 1.61 2.26 8.43
N ILE A 192 2.29 1.12 8.42
CA ILE A 192 1.72 -0.15 8.90
C ILE A 192 1.32 -0.04 10.38
N GLN A 193 2.13 0.64 11.21
CA GLN A 193 1.82 0.83 12.62
C GLN A 193 0.56 1.69 12.85
N LYS A 194 0.33 2.70 12.01
CA LYS A 194 -0.88 3.56 12.08
C LYS A 194 -2.17 2.84 11.71
N VAL A 195 -2.12 1.78 10.90
CA VAL A 195 -3.30 0.99 10.52
C VAL A 195 -3.70 0.00 11.63
N ARG A 196 -2.77 -0.37 12.51
CA ARG A 196 -2.98 -1.34 13.59
C ARG A 196 -3.98 -0.96 14.70
N PRO A 197 -4.27 0.31 15.07
CA PRO A 197 -5.22 0.59 16.14
C PRO A 197 -6.63 0.05 15.85
N LEU A 198 -6.95 -0.27 14.58
CA LEU A 198 -8.29 -0.64 14.14
C LEU A 198 -8.57 -2.15 14.14
N SER A 199 -7.56 -3.02 14.28
CA SER A 199 -7.76 -4.49 14.25
C SER A 199 -7.80 -5.14 15.64
N LYS A 200 -8.11 -4.34 16.68
CA LYS A 200 -8.27 -4.77 18.07
C LYS A 200 -9.65 -4.41 18.66
N LEU A 201 -10.54 -3.89 17.84
CA LEU A 201 -11.99 -3.80 18.07
C LEU A 201 -12.66 -4.90 17.26
#